data_AF-A0A183MKE6-F1
#
_entry.id   AF-A0A183MKE6-F1
#
_cell.length_a   1.000
_cell.length_b   1.000
_cell.length_c   1.000
_cell.angle_alpha   90.00
_cell.angle_beta   90.00
_cell.angle_gamma   90.00
#
_symmetry.space_group_name_H-M   'P 1'
#
loop_
_entity.id
_entity.type
_entity.pdbx_description
1 polymer ?
#
loop_
_entity_poly.entity_id
_entity_poly.type
_entity_poly.pdbx_seq_one_letter_code
_entity_poly.pdbx_strand_id
1 'polypeptide(L)'
;MIHSITGRARKAETRSWDLQSAEKMMRKDIQWRLEFRPDLTDCKNCHNQPGTHSLRQIGFDEAGRPIIYASFCQAISSRNMSNDAVTHLIYTIENAIKSMKSGVTQWVFVIDCTVTSTLNSILSSKYLTIKQ
;
A
#
# COMPACT_ATOMS: atom_id res chain seq x y z
N MET A 1 -17.77 -8.18 -13.42
CA MET A 1 -17.77 -6.82 -14.03
C MET A 1 -16.52 -6.10 -13.50
N ILE A 2 -15.69 -5.59 -14.41
CA ILE A 2 -14.24 -5.45 -14.24
C ILE A 2 -13.91 -4.18 -13.44
N HIS A 3 -13.67 -4.30 -12.12
CA HIS A 3 -13.10 -3.23 -11.30
C HIS A 3 -11.62 -3.01 -11.65
N SER A 4 -11.30 -2.30 -12.75
CA SER A 4 -10.00 -1.62 -12.97
C SER A 4 -9.90 -0.93 -14.33
N ILE A 5 -10.89 -0.12 -14.70
CA ILE A 5 -10.76 0.80 -15.85
C ILE A 5 -9.96 2.06 -15.44
N THR A 6 -9.83 2.34 -14.14
CA THR A 6 -9.19 3.53 -13.59
C THR A 6 -7.65 3.49 -13.57
N GLY A 7 -7.03 2.32 -13.71
CA GLY A 7 -5.57 2.18 -13.80
C GLY A 7 -4.98 2.54 -15.17
N ARG A 8 -5.80 2.64 -16.22
CA ARG A 8 -5.39 2.83 -17.62
C ARG A 8 -4.87 4.25 -17.90
N ALA A 9 -5.68 5.27 -17.62
CA ALA A 9 -5.33 6.66 -17.93
C ALA A 9 -4.14 7.17 -17.10
N ARG A 10 -4.10 6.81 -15.81
CA ARG A 10 -3.10 7.27 -14.84
C ARG A 10 -1.64 6.87 -15.20
N LYS A 11 -1.43 5.71 -15.84
CA LYS A 11 -0.07 5.26 -16.24
C LYS A 11 0.50 6.07 -17.41
N ALA A 12 -0.35 6.62 -18.28
CA ALA A 12 0.09 7.47 -19.40
C ALA A 12 0.38 8.92 -18.93
N GLU A 13 -0.46 9.45 -18.02
CA GLU A 13 -0.29 10.79 -17.44
C GLU A 13 1.03 10.92 -16.66
N THR A 14 1.41 9.90 -15.89
CA THR A 14 2.64 9.89 -15.08
C THR A 14 3.93 9.77 -15.89
N ARG A 15 3.86 9.57 -17.21
CA ARG A 15 5.03 9.42 -18.10
C ARG A 15 5.05 10.40 -19.26
N SER A 16 4.46 11.58 -19.08
CA SER A 16 4.43 12.61 -20.13
C SER A 16 3.87 12.08 -21.45
N TRP A 17 2.86 11.21 -21.38
CA TRP A 17 2.17 10.61 -22.53
C TRP A 17 2.98 9.59 -23.36
N ASP A 18 4.05 8.99 -22.82
CA ASP A 18 4.73 7.84 -23.46
C ASP A 18 3.84 6.58 -23.42
N LEU A 19 3.09 6.40 -24.51
CA LEU A 19 2.15 5.29 -24.70
C LEU A 19 2.83 3.92 -24.69
N GLN A 20 4.03 3.79 -25.26
CA GLN A 20 4.71 2.50 -25.36
C GLN A 20 5.18 2.02 -23.98
N SER A 21 5.75 2.93 -23.18
CA SER A 21 6.11 2.61 -21.80
C SER A 21 4.90 2.28 -20.94
N ALA A 22 3.81 3.05 -21.09
CA ALA A 22 2.57 2.81 -20.35
C ALA A 22 1.98 1.44 -20.66
N GLU A 23 1.92 1.05 -21.95
CA GLU A 23 1.44 -0.27 -22.37
C GLU A 23 2.31 -1.39 -21.80
N LYS A 24 3.64 -1.28 -21.89
CA LYS A 24 4.57 -2.30 -21.36
C LYS A 24 4.38 -2.52 -19.86
N MET A 25 4.24 -1.45 -19.09
CA MET A 25 3.99 -1.55 -17.64
C MET A 25 2.63 -2.16 -17.33
N MET A 26 1.60 -1.81 -18.11
CA MET A 26 0.27 -2.39 -17.97
C MET A 26 0.28 -3.90 -18.20
N ARG A 27 0.93 -4.37 -19.27
CA ARG A 27 1.05 -5.81 -19.55
C ARG A 27 1.76 -6.54 -18.42
N LYS A 28 2.86 -5.98 -17.90
CA LYS A 28 3.61 -6.57 -16.78
C LYS A 28 2.75 -6.67 -15.50
N ASP A 29 2.01 -5.62 -15.18
CA ASP A 29 1.14 -5.57 -14.00
C ASP A 29 -0.02 -6.58 -14.10
N ILE A 30 -0.66 -6.68 -15.28
CA ILE A 30 -1.70 -7.69 -15.54
C ILE A 30 -1.13 -9.11 -15.39
N GLN A 31 0.02 -9.38 -16.02
CA GLN A 31 0.65 -10.70 -15.94
C GLN A 31 0.97 -11.08 -14.49
N TRP A 32 1.58 -10.17 -13.73
CA TRP A 32 1.88 -10.41 -12.31
C TRP A 32 0.62 -10.69 -11.49
N ARG A 33 -0.48 -9.94 -11.72
CA ARG A 33 -1.75 -10.19 -11.01
C ARG A 33 -2.36 -11.54 -11.36
N LEU A 34 -2.23 -12.01 -12.60
CA LEU A 34 -2.71 -13.32 -13.02
C LEU A 34 -1.92 -14.46 -12.37
N GLU A 35 -0.58 -14.33 -12.33
CA GLU A 35 0.31 -15.34 -11.76
C GLU A 35 0.29 -15.35 -10.23
N PHE A 36 0.42 -14.19 -9.59
CA PHE A 36 0.58 -14.06 -8.15
C PHE A 36 -0.75 -14.03 -7.40
N ARG A 37 -1.85 -13.59 -8.04
CA ARG A 37 -3.19 -13.49 -7.44
C ARG A 37 -3.22 -12.72 -6.10
N PRO A 38 -2.82 -11.44 -6.09
CA PRO A 38 -2.77 -10.63 -4.87
C PRO A 38 -4.16 -10.48 -4.22
N ASP A 39 -5.24 -10.57 -5.01
CA ASP A 39 -6.63 -10.55 -4.56
C ASP A 39 -6.98 -11.66 -3.56
N LEU A 40 -6.26 -12.78 -3.63
CA LEU A 40 -6.41 -13.96 -2.79
C LEU A 40 -5.36 -14.04 -1.66
N THR A 41 -4.47 -13.05 -1.56
CA THR A 41 -3.47 -13.02 -0.49
C THR A 41 -4.15 -12.96 0.88
N ASP A 42 -3.70 -13.79 1.82
CA ASP A 42 -4.14 -13.80 3.21
C ASP A 42 -2.95 -13.77 4.15
N CYS A 43 -3.01 -12.91 5.17
CA CYS A 43 -1.93 -12.78 6.16
C CYS A 43 -2.24 -13.66 7.37
N LYS A 44 -1.61 -14.84 7.44
CA LYS A 44 -1.78 -15.78 8.57
C LYS A 44 -1.40 -15.18 9.92
N ASN A 45 -0.41 -14.29 9.95
CA ASN A 45 0.06 -13.65 11.18
C ASN A 45 -0.98 -12.65 11.73
N CYS A 46 -1.82 -12.05 10.88
CA CYS A 46 -2.94 -11.24 11.35
C CYS A 46 -3.95 -12.06 12.16
N HIS A 47 -4.17 -13.33 11.79
CA HIS A 47 -5.07 -14.22 12.51
C HIS A 47 -4.49 -14.69 13.84
N ASN A 48 -3.18 -14.98 13.87
CA ASN A 48 -2.51 -15.50 15.06
C ASN A 48 -2.12 -14.42 16.06
N GLN A 49 -1.72 -13.23 15.57
CA GLN A 49 -1.16 -12.14 16.36
C GLN A 49 -1.64 -10.78 15.83
N PRO A 50 -2.93 -10.46 15.99
CA PRO A 50 -3.49 -9.20 15.52
C PRO A 50 -2.77 -8.01 16.18
N GLY A 51 -2.53 -6.96 15.38
CA GLY A 51 -1.92 -5.71 15.87
C GLY A 51 -0.39 -5.69 15.96
N THR A 52 0.29 -6.78 15.63
CA THR A 52 1.78 -6.85 15.65
C THR A 52 2.44 -6.32 14.38
N HIS A 53 1.66 -6.11 13.32
CA HIS A 53 2.17 -5.61 12.06
C HIS A 53 2.35 -4.09 12.08
N SER A 54 3.41 -3.64 11.43
CA SER A 54 3.76 -2.22 11.32
C SER A 54 2.76 -1.40 10.52
N LEU A 55 1.90 -2.02 9.71
CA LEU A 55 0.98 -1.34 8.80
C LEU A 55 -0.46 -1.85 8.94
N ARG A 56 -1.43 -0.93 8.87
CA ARG A 56 -2.87 -1.22 8.99
C ARG A 56 -3.73 -0.12 8.36
N GLN A 57 -4.89 -0.48 7.81
CA GLN A 57 -5.90 0.52 7.45
C GLN A 57 -6.59 1.05 8.71
N ILE A 58 -6.68 2.38 8.85
CA ILE A 58 -7.23 3.04 10.04
C ILE A 58 -8.54 3.81 9.79
N GLY A 59 -8.96 3.96 8.53
CA GLY A 59 -10.18 4.67 8.18
C GLY A 59 -10.16 5.20 6.76
N PHE A 60 -10.91 6.28 6.54
CA PHE A 60 -10.99 7.01 5.28
C PHE A 60 -10.83 8.51 5.53
N ASP A 61 -10.29 9.23 4.55
CA ASP A 61 -10.29 10.70 4.58
C ASP A 61 -11.61 11.29 4.07
N GLU A 62 -11.71 12.61 4.04
CA GLU A 62 -12.89 13.34 3.56
C GLU A 62 -13.24 13.03 2.09
N ALA A 63 -12.25 12.65 1.28
CA ALA A 63 -12.44 12.24 -0.11
C ALA A 63 -12.81 10.74 -0.26
N GLY A 64 -12.96 10.01 0.84
CA GLY A 64 -13.27 8.59 0.84
C GLY A 64 -12.10 7.69 0.45
N ARG A 65 -10.86 8.20 0.47
CA ARG A 65 -9.64 7.42 0.23
C ARG A 65 -9.29 6.65 1.50
N PRO A 66 -9.02 5.34 1.41
CA PRO A 66 -8.59 4.56 2.57
C PRO A 66 -7.23 5.07 3.07
N ILE A 67 -7.11 5.19 4.39
CA ILE A 67 -5.89 5.63 5.07
C ILE A 67 -5.18 4.40 5.63
N ILE A 68 -3.94 4.18 5.19
CA ILE A 68 -3.04 3.12 5.66
C ILE A 68 -1.98 3.78 6.56
N TYR A 69 -1.98 3.42 7.83
CA TYR A 69 -0.97 3.87 8.78
C TYR A 69 0.18 2.88 8.83
N ALA A 70 1.43 3.35 8.82
CA ALA A 70 2.63 2.55 8.97
C ALA A 70 3.52 3.13 10.08
N SER A 71 3.96 2.33 11.06
CA SER A 71 4.83 2.75 12.16
C SER A 71 6.18 2.06 12.12
N PHE A 72 7.26 2.85 12.08
CA PHE A 72 8.63 2.35 12.04
C PHE A 72 9.04 1.70 13.36
N CYS A 73 8.58 2.22 14.50
CA CYS A 73 8.82 1.60 15.80
C CYS A 73 8.32 0.14 15.82
N GLN A 74 7.12 -0.10 15.28
CA GLN A 74 6.55 -1.44 15.20
C GLN A 74 7.27 -2.32 14.17
N ALA A 75 7.73 -1.74 13.06
CA ALA A 75 8.51 -2.45 12.04
C ALA A 75 9.83 -2.97 12.60
N ILE A 76 10.51 -2.18 13.45
CA ILE A 76 11.79 -2.54 14.08
C ILE A 76 11.58 -3.58 15.20
N SER A 77 10.52 -3.45 15.99
CA SER A 77 10.23 -4.41 17.06
C SER A 77 9.72 -5.77 16.55
N SER A 78 9.07 -5.77 15.38
CA SER A 78 8.60 -7.01 14.76
C SER A 78 9.77 -7.73 14.09
N ARG A 79 10.19 -8.89 14.62
CA ARG A 79 11.12 -9.82 13.93
C ARG A 79 10.44 -10.53 12.75
N ASN A 80 9.58 -9.83 12.01
CA ASN A 80 8.85 -10.38 10.89
C ASN A 80 9.85 -10.68 9.78
N MET A 81 9.93 -11.95 9.36
CA MET A 81 10.74 -12.33 8.22
C MET A 81 10.31 -11.49 7.01
N SER A 82 11.26 -11.10 6.16
CA SER A 82 11.00 -10.18 5.03
C SER A 82 9.81 -10.60 4.16
N ASN A 83 9.58 -11.91 4.00
CA ASN A 83 8.46 -12.43 3.21
C ASN A 83 7.10 -12.18 3.88
N ASP A 84 6.98 -12.35 5.20
CA ASP A 84 5.73 -12.09 5.92
C ASP A 84 5.35 -10.61 5.88
N ALA A 85 6.35 -9.73 5.97
CA ALA A 85 6.15 -8.29 5.85
C ALA A 85 5.63 -7.91 4.45
N VAL A 86 6.17 -8.52 3.39
CA VAL A 86 5.69 -8.29 2.01
C VAL A 86 4.28 -8.85 1.82
N THR A 87 3.99 -10.05 2.29
CA THR A 87 2.65 -10.65 2.23
C THR A 87 1.63 -9.77 2.95
N HIS A 88 1.98 -9.27 4.14
CA HIS A 88 1.10 -8.39 4.90
C HIS A 88 0.87 -7.03 4.22
N LEU A 89 1.91 -6.47 3.58
CA LEU A 89 1.78 -5.25 2.79
C LEU A 89 0.80 -5.44 1.63
N ILE A 90 0.95 -6.52 0.87
CA ILE A 90 0.06 -6.83 -0.26
C ILE A 90 -1.37 -7.03 0.24
N TYR A 91 -1.54 -7.84 1.30
CA TYR A 91 -2.83 -8.06 1.96
C TYR A 91 -3.52 -6.74 2.34
N THR A 92 -2.78 -5.83 2.98
CA THR A 92 -3.33 -4.55 3.44
C THR A 92 -3.70 -3.62 2.28
N ILE A 93 -2.88 -3.55 1.24
CA ILE A 93 -3.17 -2.72 0.06
C ILE A 93 -4.39 -3.25 -0.69
N GLU A 94 -4.48 -4.55 -0.93
CA GLU A 94 -5.62 -5.14 -1.66
C GLU A 94 -6.92 -5.00 -0.86
N ASN A 95 -6.88 -5.11 0.47
CA ASN A 95 -8.05 -4.80 1.31
C ASN A 95 -8.42 -3.32 1.29
N ALA A 96 -7.44 -2.41 1.28
CA ALA A 96 -7.70 -0.99 1.11
C ALA A 96 -8.41 -0.72 -0.23
N ILE A 97 -7.94 -1.32 -1.33
CA ILE A 97 -8.58 -1.22 -2.65
C ILE A 97 -10.01 -1.78 -2.62
N LYS A 98 -10.24 -2.95 -2.01
CA LYS A 98 -11.58 -3.54 -1.85
C LYS A 98 -12.53 -2.62 -1.07
N SER A 99 -12.01 -1.82 -0.14
CA SER A 99 -12.79 -0.90 0.68
C SER A 99 -13.15 0.43 -0.01
N MET A 100 -12.58 0.72 -1.19
CA MET A 100 -12.81 1.97 -1.91
C MET A 100 -14.23 2.05 -2.47
N LYS A 101 -14.89 3.20 -2.26
CA LYS A 101 -16.16 3.52 -2.91
C LYS A 101 -15.96 3.73 -4.42
N SER A 102 -17.05 3.59 -5.18
CA SER A 102 -17.02 3.89 -6.62
C SER A 102 -16.48 5.29 -6.89
N GLY A 103 -15.58 5.42 -7.86
CA GLY A 103 -14.91 6.68 -8.21
C GLY A 103 -13.63 6.97 -7.42
N VAL A 104 -13.39 6.31 -6.27
CA VAL A 104 -12.14 6.44 -5.53
C VAL A 104 -11.08 5.51 -6.14
N THR A 105 -9.89 6.06 -6.40
CA THR A 105 -8.80 5.35 -7.10
C THR A 105 -7.45 5.50 -6.42
N GLN A 106 -7.42 6.14 -5.25
CA GLN A 106 -6.22 6.48 -4.51
C GLN A 106 -6.41 6.11 -3.05
N TRP A 107 -5.30 5.83 -2.37
CA TRP A 107 -5.21 5.64 -0.93
C TRP A 107 -4.18 6.62 -0.36
N VAL A 108 -4.18 6.78 0.96
CA VAL A 108 -3.24 7.66 1.67
C VAL A 108 -2.39 6.82 2.61
N PHE A 109 -1.07 7.00 2.56
CA PHE A 109 -0.17 6.48 3.58
C PHE A 109 0.11 7.55 4.63
N VAL A 110 -0.05 7.19 5.91
CA VAL A 110 0.45 7.97 7.05
C VAL A 110 1.62 7.19 7.63
N ILE A 111 2.82 7.72 7.48
CA ILE A 111 4.04 7.06 7.94
C ILE A 111 4.50 7.75 9.21
N ASP A 112 4.43 7.01 10.31
CA ASP A 112 4.97 7.38 11.60
C ASP A 112 6.43 6.90 11.69
N CYS A 113 7.33 7.86 11.52
CA CYS A 113 8.77 7.66 11.61
C CYS A 113 9.31 7.79 13.04
N THR A 114 8.44 7.88 14.05
CA THR A 114 8.88 7.98 15.44
C THR A 114 9.58 6.68 15.84
N VAL A 115 10.80 6.80 16.36
CA VAL A 115 11.58 5.69 16.90
C VAL A 115 11.77 5.93 18.39
N THR A 116 11.58 4.90 19.23
CA THR A 116 11.82 5.00 20.67
C THR A 116 13.33 5.15 20.95
N SER A 117 13.77 6.39 21.12
CA SER A 117 14.80 6.90 22.03
C SER A 117 16.03 6.05 22.40
N THR A 118 16.64 5.30 21.47
CA THR A 118 18.09 5.00 21.56
C THR A 118 18.89 5.51 20.35
N LEU A 119 18.22 6.03 19.31
CA LEU A 119 18.87 6.60 18.10
C LEU A 119 18.11 7.85 17.64
N ASN A 120 17.93 8.81 18.56
CA ASN A 120 17.02 9.95 18.40
C ASN A 120 17.56 11.11 17.54
N SER A 121 18.56 10.90 16.68
CA SER A 121 19.29 12.02 16.04
C SER A 121 19.00 12.28 14.56
N ILE A 122 18.14 11.53 13.85
CA ILE A 122 18.10 11.66 12.37
C ILE A 122 16.75 11.99 11.72
N LEU A 123 15.57 11.71 12.29
CA LEU A 123 14.33 11.83 11.50
C LEU A 123 13.22 12.61 12.20
N SER A 124 13.21 13.92 11.99
CA SER A 124 12.04 14.79 12.21
C SER A 124 10.93 14.38 11.24
N SER A 125 9.75 14.13 11.81
CA SER A 125 8.54 13.65 11.11
C SER A 125 8.14 14.62 10.00
N LYS A 126 8.36 14.22 8.74
CA LYS A 126 7.84 14.91 7.56
C LYS A 126 6.72 14.07 6.98
N TYR A 127 5.50 14.60 7.01
CA TYR A 127 4.36 14.03 6.31
C TYR A 127 4.65 14.04 4.80
N LEU A 128 5.05 12.89 4.25
CA LEU A 128 5.22 12.75 2.81
C LEU A 128 3.87 12.43 2.18
N THR A 129 3.17 13.47 1.73
CA THR A 129 2.04 13.25 0.81
C THR A 129 2.65 12.94 -0.56
N ILE A 130 2.66 11.66 -0.96
CA ILE A 130 2.95 11.31 -2.35
C ILE A 130 1.75 11.78 -3.18
N LYS A 131 1.81 13.01 -3.66
CA LYS A 131 0.97 13.46 -4.78
C LYS A 131 1.57 12.85 -6.04
N GLN A 132 0.76 12.06 -6.75
CA GLN A 132 1.07 11.63 -8.10
C GLN A 132 1.06 12.82 -9.05
#